data_AF-A0A167X0H4-F1
#
_entry.id   AF-A0A167X0H4-F1
#
_cell.length_a   1.000
_cell.length_b   1.000
_cell.length_c   1.000
_cell.angle_alpha   90.00
_cell.angle_beta   90.00
_cell.angle_gamma   90.00
#
_symmetry.space_group_name_H-M   'P 1'
#
loop_
_entity.id
_entity.type
_entity.pdbx_description
1 polymer ?
#
loop_
_entity_poly.entity_id
_entity_poly.type
_entity_poly.pdbx_seq_one_letter_code
_entity_poly.pdbx_strand_id
1 'polypeptide(L)'
;MVKTKELDPYIRAKLEAGVELGHSITTLSKFYKVPRPTIYDTFRLREVRDRQKTRPRPGRPRKLTERDKNHIIILIKRNPFIKYPALKEICPTAVSIATIRRLIQGSGYGNWPARKRPELTPTIAEKRWAFVKQAILWTKVQRESIIWTDECSVELGKGKRREYCFRLNYLNEKYKKEYVQPFKKSRGVSVMVWAAIWGDDIESTPGGEEKVRKVLIEALKDSWAAIPDSYFAALTTTVQHRFKAVQDAKGWYTKY
;
A
#
# COMPACT_ATOMS: atom_id res chain seq x y z
N MET A 1 -4.41 12.57 -46.54
CA MET A 1 -4.69 14.01 -46.32
C MET A 1 -3.81 14.53 -45.20
N VAL A 2 -3.07 15.61 -45.45
CA VAL A 2 -2.23 16.29 -44.44
C VAL A 2 -3.15 17.00 -43.44
N LYS A 3 -2.88 16.86 -42.13
CA LYS A 3 -3.65 17.56 -41.10
C LYS A 3 -3.36 19.05 -41.16
N THR A 4 -4.40 19.86 -41.33
CA THR A 4 -4.33 21.32 -41.19
C THR A 4 -4.44 21.72 -39.72
N LYS A 5 -3.89 22.88 -39.37
CA LYS A 5 -3.98 23.46 -38.02
C LYS A 5 -5.45 23.76 -37.68
N GLU A 6 -5.86 23.43 -36.46
CA GLU A 6 -7.21 23.75 -36.00
C GLU A 6 -7.40 25.27 -35.86
N LEU A 7 -8.61 25.75 -36.17
CA LEU A 7 -8.94 27.16 -36.03
C LEU A 7 -8.87 27.60 -34.57
N ASP A 8 -8.26 28.75 -34.34
CA ASP A 8 -8.11 29.33 -33.00
C ASP A 8 -9.48 29.68 -32.39
N PRO A 9 -9.75 29.33 -31.12
CA PRO A 9 -10.99 29.69 -30.43
C PRO A 9 -11.33 31.18 -30.48
N TYR A 10 -10.33 32.06 -30.44
CA TYR A 10 -10.51 33.50 -30.53
C TYR A 10 -11.03 33.93 -31.91
N ILE A 11 -10.48 33.32 -32.97
CA ILE A 11 -10.94 33.58 -34.34
C ILE A 11 -12.37 33.05 -34.53
N ARG A 12 -12.71 31.90 -33.96
CA ARG A 12 -14.10 31.40 -33.97
C ARG A 12 -15.07 32.36 -33.32
N ALA A 13 -14.74 32.89 -32.13
CA ALA A 13 -15.57 33.88 -31.44
C ALA A 13 -15.76 35.17 -32.28
N LYS A 14 -14.69 35.64 -32.94
CA LYS A 14 -14.77 36.79 -33.85
C LYS A 14 -15.62 36.54 -35.09
N LEU A 15 -15.59 35.33 -35.63
CA LEU A 15 -16.45 34.94 -36.75
C LEU A 15 -17.92 34.91 -36.34
N GLU A 16 -18.22 34.39 -35.15
CA GLU A 16 -19.58 34.38 -34.59
C GLU A 16 -20.10 35.81 -34.37
N ALA A 17 -19.35 36.63 -33.64
CA ALA A 17 -19.70 38.04 -33.42
C ALA A 17 -19.84 38.82 -34.75
N GLY A 18 -18.98 38.56 -35.73
CA GLY A 18 -19.05 39.19 -37.04
C GLY A 18 -20.34 38.86 -37.80
N VAL A 19 -20.87 37.64 -37.66
CA VAL A 19 -22.15 37.26 -38.27
C VAL A 19 -23.33 37.84 -37.48
N GLU A 20 -23.26 37.90 -36.16
CA GLU A 20 -24.27 38.58 -35.33
C GLU A 20 -24.40 40.07 -35.68
N LEU A 21 -23.29 40.71 -36.04
CA LEU A 21 -23.24 42.09 -36.55
C LEU A 21 -23.66 42.24 -38.02
N GLY A 22 -24.10 41.16 -38.69
CA GLY A 22 -24.64 41.20 -40.05
C GLY A 22 -23.60 41.14 -41.17
N HIS A 23 -22.32 40.88 -40.89
CA HIS A 23 -21.31 40.75 -41.96
C HIS A 23 -21.49 39.43 -42.74
N SER A 24 -21.30 39.50 -44.07
CA SER A 24 -21.36 38.31 -44.91
C SER A 24 -20.21 37.34 -44.62
N ILE A 25 -20.48 36.03 -44.72
CA ILE A 25 -19.46 34.98 -44.58
C ILE A 25 -18.31 35.17 -45.58
N THR A 26 -18.60 35.69 -46.78
CA THR A 26 -17.58 35.98 -47.80
C THR A 26 -16.63 37.09 -47.34
N THR A 27 -17.16 38.13 -46.70
CA THR A 27 -16.37 39.23 -46.12
C THR A 27 -15.48 38.72 -45.00
N LEU A 28 -16.06 37.94 -44.08
CA LEU A 28 -15.33 37.35 -42.94
C LEU A 28 -14.24 36.37 -43.40
N SER A 29 -14.51 35.57 -44.44
CA SER A 29 -13.54 34.64 -45.02
C SER A 29 -12.31 35.36 -45.57
N LYS A 30 -12.51 36.46 -46.32
CA LYS A 30 -11.42 37.28 -46.86
C LYS A 30 -10.64 37.98 -45.74
N PHE A 31 -11.34 38.57 -44.77
CA PHE A 31 -10.73 39.34 -43.68
C PHE A 31 -9.90 38.45 -42.74
N TYR A 32 -10.48 37.36 -42.24
CA TYR A 32 -9.82 36.45 -41.30
C TYR A 32 -8.94 35.39 -41.99
N LYS A 33 -8.91 35.37 -43.34
CA LYS A 33 -8.19 34.36 -44.15
C LYS A 33 -8.57 32.92 -43.78
N VAL A 34 -9.85 32.70 -43.46
CA VAL A 34 -10.41 31.38 -43.11
C VAL A 34 -11.26 30.88 -44.27
N PRO A 35 -11.08 29.63 -44.75
CA PRO A 35 -11.92 29.07 -45.82
C PRO A 35 -13.40 29.08 -45.44
N ARG A 36 -14.28 29.44 -46.38
CA ARG A 36 -15.74 29.45 -46.17
C ARG A 36 -16.28 28.14 -45.59
N PRO A 37 -15.85 26.92 -46.02
CA PRO A 37 -16.29 25.67 -45.41
C PRO A 37 -15.99 25.58 -43.91
N THR A 38 -14.81 26.07 -43.48
CA THR A 38 -14.42 26.10 -42.05
C THR A 38 -15.28 27.06 -41.24
N ILE A 39 -15.72 28.17 -41.85
CA ILE A 39 -16.67 29.11 -41.23
C ILE A 39 -18.04 28.44 -41.06
N TYR A 40 -18.56 27.79 -42.10
CA TYR A 40 -19.81 27.02 -42.01
C TYR A 40 -19.73 25.90 -40.95
N ASP A 41 -18.63 25.14 -40.90
CA ASP A 41 -18.39 24.13 -39.86
C ASP A 41 -18.22 24.71 -38.46
N THR A 42 -17.78 25.96 -38.36
CA THR A 42 -17.72 26.67 -37.09
C THR A 42 -19.15 26.88 -36.59
N PHE A 43 -20.03 27.44 -37.41
CA PHE A 43 -21.44 27.64 -37.08
C PHE A 43 -22.21 26.34 -36.84
N ARG A 44 -22.03 25.33 -37.70
CA ARG A 44 -22.71 24.03 -37.57
C ARG A 44 -22.42 23.34 -36.24
N LEU A 45 -21.22 23.52 -35.70
CA LEU A 45 -20.76 22.86 -34.48
C LEU A 45 -20.75 23.81 -33.26
N ARG A 46 -21.29 25.02 -33.35
CA ARG A 46 -21.23 26.02 -32.27
C ARG A 46 -21.90 25.53 -30.98
N GLU A 47 -23.06 24.88 -31.09
CA GLU A 47 -23.86 24.42 -29.95
C GLU A 47 -23.18 23.27 -29.20
N VAL A 48 -22.36 22.48 -29.89
CA VAL A 48 -21.66 21.33 -29.29
C VAL A 48 -20.26 21.66 -28.78
N ARG A 49 -19.71 22.83 -29.10
CA ARG A 49 -18.38 23.26 -28.63
C ARG A 49 -18.51 24.01 -27.30
N ASP A 50 -17.62 23.70 -26.38
CA ASP A 50 -17.45 24.47 -25.14
C ASP A 50 -16.35 25.53 -25.34
N ARG A 51 -16.67 26.79 -25.03
CA ARG A 51 -15.74 27.95 -25.11
C ARG A 51 -14.97 28.04 -26.44
N GLN A 52 -15.64 27.78 -27.56
CA GLN A 52 -15.05 27.80 -28.90
C GLN A 52 -13.85 26.84 -29.10
N LYS A 53 -13.63 25.88 -28.19
CA LYS A 53 -12.55 24.90 -28.30
C LYS A 53 -12.99 23.70 -29.12
N THR A 54 -12.04 23.11 -29.85
CA THR A 54 -12.26 21.85 -30.54
C THR A 54 -12.52 20.76 -29.50
N ARG A 55 -13.56 19.95 -29.71
CA ARG A 55 -13.87 18.83 -28.82
C ARG A 55 -12.74 17.78 -28.86
N PRO A 56 -12.41 17.16 -27.72
CA PRO A 56 -11.50 16.02 -27.71
C PRO A 56 -11.99 14.94 -28.67
N ARG A 57 -11.10 14.45 -29.52
CA ARG A 57 -11.40 13.30 -30.38
C ARG A 57 -11.43 12.04 -29.54
N PRO A 58 -12.30 11.06 -29.84
CA PRO A 58 -12.21 9.76 -29.20
C PRO A 58 -10.80 9.22 -29.43
N GLY A 59 -10.12 8.91 -28.32
CA GLY A 59 -8.79 8.31 -28.37
C GLY A 59 -8.87 6.89 -28.92
N ARG A 60 -7.71 6.28 -29.15
CA ARG A 60 -7.63 4.86 -29.49
C ARG A 60 -8.34 4.03 -28.40
N PRO A 61 -9.23 3.09 -28.76
CA PRO A 61 -9.83 2.18 -27.79
C PRO A 61 -8.77 1.46 -26.96
N ARG A 62 -9.07 1.23 -25.68
CA ARG A 62 -8.19 0.49 -24.79
C ARG A 62 -8.10 -0.97 -25.23
N LYS A 63 -6.92 -1.58 -25.08
CA LYS A 63 -6.72 -3.01 -25.36
C LYS A 63 -7.43 -3.94 -24.37
N LEU A 64 -7.62 -3.48 -23.13
CA LEU A 64 -8.30 -4.20 -22.07
C LEU A 64 -9.65 -3.54 -21.81
N THR A 65 -10.68 -4.36 -21.74
CA THR A 65 -12.05 -3.96 -21.43
C THR A 65 -12.22 -3.79 -19.91
N GLU A 66 -13.34 -3.18 -19.49
CA GLU A 66 -13.68 -3.16 -18.06
C GLU A 66 -13.96 -4.57 -17.50
N ARG A 67 -14.37 -5.53 -18.34
CA ARG A 67 -14.51 -6.94 -17.95
C ARG A 67 -13.16 -7.54 -17.59
N ASP A 68 -12.13 -7.32 -18.42
CA ASP A 68 -10.77 -7.79 -18.16
C ASP A 68 -10.21 -7.17 -16.89
N LYS A 69 -10.47 -5.87 -16.69
CA LYS A 69 -10.09 -5.17 -15.46
C LYS A 69 -10.72 -5.82 -14.23
N ASN A 70 -12.03 -6.03 -14.24
CA ASN A 70 -12.75 -6.65 -13.13
C ASN A 70 -12.22 -8.06 -12.86
N HIS A 71 -11.93 -8.83 -13.91
CA HIS A 71 -11.34 -10.16 -13.77
C HIS A 71 -9.96 -10.12 -13.08
N ILE A 72 -9.06 -9.21 -13.50
CA ILE A 72 -7.75 -9.00 -12.86
C ILE A 72 -7.90 -8.64 -11.37
N ILE A 73 -8.85 -7.75 -11.04
CA ILE A 73 -9.08 -7.35 -9.64
C ILE A 73 -9.63 -8.52 -8.81
N ILE A 74 -10.50 -9.36 -9.37
CA ILE A 74 -10.98 -10.57 -8.68
C ILE A 74 -9.82 -11.53 -8.41
N LEU A 75 -8.95 -11.76 -9.38
CA LEU A 75 -7.78 -12.63 -9.22
C LEU A 75 -6.84 -12.12 -8.12
N ILE A 76 -6.59 -10.81 -8.10
CA ILE A 76 -5.79 -10.14 -7.07
C ILE A 76 -6.44 -10.26 -5.69
N LYS A 77 -7.76 -10.09 -5.58
CA LYS A 77 -8.47 -10.25 -4.31
C LYS A 77 -8.42 -11.69 -3.81
N ARG A 78 -8.53 -12.68 -4.71
CA ARG A 78 -8.48 -14.11 -4.38
C ARG A 78 -7.07 -14.56 -4.00
N ASN A 79 -6.06 -14.07 -4.71
CA ASN A 79 -4.65 -14.34 -4.44
C ASN A 79 -3.85 -13.05 -4.50
N PRO A 80 -3.72 -12.33 -3.37
CA PRO A 80 -2.95 -11.08 -3.31
C PRO A 80 -1.48 -11.23 -3.71
N PHE A 81 -0.90 -12.42 -3.62
CA PHE A 81 0.51 -12.67 -3.93
C PHE A 81 0.78 -13.05 -5.38
N ILE A 82 -0.26 -13.12 -6.23
CA ILE A 82 -0.13 -13.36 -7.67
C ILE A 82 0.89 -12.41 -8.30
N LYS A 83 1.62 -12.88 -9.31
CA LYS A 83 2.66 -12.09 -9.98
C LYS A 83 2.17 -11.56 -11.32
N TYR A 84 2.76 -10.47 -11.79
CA TYR A 84 2.43 -9.88 -13.08
C TYR A 84 2.53 -10.84 -14.28
N PRO A 85 3.51 -11.76 -14.36
CA PRO A 85 3.56 -12.75 -15.44
C PRO A 85 2.31 -13.64 -15.50
N ALA A 86 1.88 -14.18 -14.35
CA ALA A 86 0.66 -14.98 -14.27
C ALA A 86 -0.60 -14.16 -14.66
N LEU A 87 -0.68 -12.89 -14.24
CA LEU A 87 -1.77 -12.00 -14.67
C LEU A 87 -1.76 -11.75 -16.18
N LYS A 88 -0.58 -11.71 -16.80
CA LYS A 88 -0.43 -11.49 -18.25
C LYS A 88 -0.90 -12.72 -19.04
N GLU A 89 -0.58 -13.92 -18.58
CA GLU A 89 -0.99 -15.18 -19.24
C GLU A 89 -2.51 -15.36 -19.27
N ILE A 90 -3.21 -14.86 -18.25
CA ILE A 90 -4.68 -14.94 -18.17
C ILE A 90 -5.37 -13.90 -19.06
N CYS A 91 -4.67 -12.84 -19.48
CA CYS A 91 -5.28 -11.80 -20.32
C CYS A 91 -5.56 -12.33 -21.73
N PRO A 92 -6.77 -12.11 -22.28
CA PRO A 92 -7.15 -12.64 -23.60
C PRO A 92 -6.42 -11.98 -24.76
N THR A 93 -5.77 -10.84 -24.52
CA THR A 93 -5.04 -10.08 -25.54
C THR A 93 -3.58 -9.91 -25.15
N ALA A 94 -2.70 -9.87 -26.16
CA ALA A 94 -1.28 -9.59 -25.97
C ALA A 94 -1.08 -8.16 -25.44
N VAL A 95 -0.97 -8.04 -24.13
CA VAL A 95 -0.72 -6.79 -23.41
C VAL A 95 0.60 -6.82 -22.65
N SER A 96 1.20 -5.65 -22.50
CA SER A 96 2.42 -5.51 -21.70
C SER A 96 2.09 -5.54 -20.21
N ILE A 97 3.05 -5.96 -19.39
CA ILE A 97 2.97 -5.87 -17.93
C ILE A 97 2.75 -4.41 -17.48
N ALA A 98 3.33 -3.44 -18.19
CA ALA A 98 3.15 -2.02 -17.89
C ALA A 98 1.67 -1.58 -18.05
N THR A 99 0.97 -2.13 -19.05
CA THR A 99 -0.47 -1.89 -19.25
C THR A 99 -1.28 -2.42 -18.08
N ILE A 100 -0.99 -3.66 -17.65
CA ILE A 100 -1.66 -4.30 -16.49
C ILE A 100 -1.40 -3.48 -15.22
N ARG A 101 -0.15 -3.05 -15.00
CA ARG A 101 0.22 -2.20 -13.85
C ARG A 101 -0.58 -0.89 -13.81
N ARG A 102 -0.65 -0.16 -14.93
CA ARG A 102 -1.42 1.10 -15.00
C ARG A 102 -2.90 0.87 -14.73
N LEU A 103 -3.45 -0.23 -15.25
CA LEU A 103 -4.85 -0.62 -15.02
C LEU A 103 -5.11 -0.91 -13.54
N ILE A 104 -4.23 -1.66 -12.87
CA ILE A 104 -4.34 -1.96 -11.43
C ILE A 104 -4.18 -0.69 -10.60
N GLN A 105 -3.22 0.17 -10.93
CA GLN A 105 -3.03 1.45 -10.24
C GLN A 105 -4.27 2.36 -10.39
N GLY A 106 -4.89 2.38 -11.57
CA GLY A 106 -6.12 3.13 -11.82
C GLY A 106 -7.35 2.62 -11.04
N SER A 107 -7.31 1.41 -10.47
CA SER A 107 -8.36 0.91 -9.56
C SER A 107 -8.05 1.15 -8.07
N GLY A 108 -6.93 1.81 -7.76
CA GLY A 108 -6.48 2.07 -6.39
C GLY A 108 -5.65 0.93 -5.77
N TYR A 109 -5.53 -0.21 -6.45
CA TYR A 109 -4.64 -1.28 -6.02
C TYR A 109 -3.20 -0.98 -6.39
N GLY A 110 -2.27 -1.44 -5.57
CA GLY A 110 -0.85 -1.42 -5.91
C GLY A 110 -0.15 -2.68 -5.42
N ASN A 111 1.04 -2.93 -5.95
CA ASN A 111 1.88 -4.05 -5.53
C ASN A 111 2.89 -3.57 -4.48
N TRP A 112 2.73 -3.98 -3.23
CA TRP A 112 3.43 -3.42 -2.10
C TRP A 112 4.16 -4.49 -1.29
N PRO A 113 5.27 -4.16 -0.62
CA PRO A 113 5.97 -5.12 0.25
C PRO A 113 5.02 -5.66 1.33
N ALA A 114 4.88 -6.98 1.42
CA ALA A 114 4.17 -7.67 2.49
C ALA A 114 4.94 -7.54 3.81
N ARG A 115 4.20 -7.49 4.92
CA ARG A 115 4.81 -7.51 6.25
C ARG A 115 5.13 -8.95 6.61
N LYS A 116 6.33 -9.19 7.14
CA LYS A 116 6.71 -10.50 7.67
C LYS A 116 6.22 -10.63 9.11
N ARG A 117 5.51 -11.71 9.41
CA ARG A 117 5.03 -12.02 10.76
C ARG A 117 5.09 -13.52 11.04
N PRO A 118 5.20 -13.93 12.32
CA PRO A 118 5.12 -15.34 12.69
C PRO A 118 3.82 -15.95 12.16
N GLU A 119 3.82 -17.17 11.67
CA GLU A 119 2.57 -17.77 11.17
C GLU A 119 1.52 -17.93 12.29
N LEU A 120 0.31 -17.43 12.04
CA LEU A 120 -0.86 -17.64 12.90
C LEU A 120 -1.83 -18.60 12.22
N THR A 121 -2.22 -19.64 12.95
CA THR A 121 -3.36 -20.49 12.59
C THR A 121 -4.66 -19.91 13.17
N PRO A 122 -5.84 -20.30 12.66
CA PRO A 122 -7.12 -19.90 13.26
C PRO A 122 -7.20 -20.23 14.75
N THR A 123 -6.68 -21.39 15.15
CA THR A 123 -6.65 -21.83 16.56
C THR A 123 -5.76 -20.92 17.43
N ILE A 124 -4.60 -20.50 16.93
CA ILE A 124 -3.74 -19.54 17.65
C ILE A 124 -4.41 -18.17 17.73
N ALA A 125 -5.01 -17.70 16.64
CA ALA A 125 -5.73 -16.42 16.63
C ALA A 125 -6.87 -16.41 17.65
N GLU A 126 -7.65 -17.49 17.74
CA GLU A 126 -8.72 -17.64 18.72
C GLU A 126 -8.18 -17.61 20.17
N LYS A 127 -7.12 -18.37 20.47
CA LYS A 127 -6.48 -18.34 21.80
C LYS A 127 -5.99 -16.94 22.17
N ARG A 128 -5.35 -16.23 21.22
CA ARG A 128 -4.91 -14.84 21.41
C ARG A 128 -6.10 -13.92 21.69
N TRP A 129 -7.19 -14.10 20.97
CA TRP A 129 -8.39 -13.29 21.15
C TRP A 129 -9.08 -13.56 22.49
N ALA A 130 -9.19 -14.83 22.90
CA ALA A 130 -9.74 -15.24 24.18
C ALA A 130 -8.93 -14.67 25.35
N PHE A 131 -7.59 -14.77 25.29
CA PHE A 131 -6.70 -14.15 26.26
C PHE A 131 -6.94 -12.64 26.37
N VAL A 132 -6.95 -11.94 25.23
CA VAL A 132 -7.09 -10.48 25.20
C VAL A 132 -8.45 -10.00 25.71
N LYS A 133 -9.54 -10.76 25.50
CA LYS A 133 -10.85 -10.42 26.05
C LYS A 133 -10.83 -10.33 27.58
N GLN A 134 -10.04 -11.17 28.24
CA GLN A 134 -9.87 -11.13 29.68
C GLN A 134 -8.84 -10.07 30.08
N ALA A 135 -7.70 -10.04 29.39
CA ALA A 135 -6.57 -9.19 29.74
C ALA A 135 -6.84 -7.68 29.56
N ILE A 136 -7.76 -7.30 28.68
CA ILE A 136 -8.13 -5.88 28.49
C ILE A 136 -8.87 -5.29 29.70
N LEU A 137 -9.46 -6.15 30.55
CA LEU A 137 -10.19 -5.75 31.75
C LEU A 137 -9.28 -5.60 32.98
N TRP A 138 -8.00 -5.97 32.88
CA TRP A 138 -7.07 -5.88 34.00
C TRP A 138 -6.84 -4.44 34.46
N THR A 139 -6.84 -4.25 35.77
CA THR A 139 -6.55 -2.95 36.39
C THR A 139 -5.10 -2.54 36.15
N LYS A 140 -4.76 -1.29 36.44
CA LYS A 140 -3.38 -0.81 36.35
C LYS A 140 -2.44 -1.61 37.27
N VAL A 141 -2.83 -1.78 38.53
CA VAL A 141 -2.06 -2.52 39.54
C VAL A 141 -1.82 -3.97 39.10
N GLN A 142 -2.86 -4.66 38.61
CA GLN A 142 -2.74 -6.03 38.10
C GLN A 142 -1.79 -6.15 36.90
N ARG A 143 -1.62 -5.10 36.10
CA ARG A 143 -0.70 -5.09 34.96
C ARG A 143 0.73 -4.82 35.39
N GLU A 144 0.91 -3.92 36.36
CA GLU A 144 2.23 -3.59 36.92
C GLU A 144 2.81 -4.75 37.74
N SER A 145 1.96 -5.62 38.28
CA SER A 145 2.40 -6.86 38.96
C SER A 145 2.81 -7.99 38.01
N ILE A 146 2.70 -7.82 36.68
CA ILE A 146 3.07 -8.88 35.73
C ILE A 146 4.55 -8.80 35.41
N ILE A 147 5.25 -9.91 35.63
CA ILE A 147 6.62 -10.11 35.20
C ILE A 147 6.60 -10.66 33.77
N TRP A 148 7.26 -9.97 32.85
CA TRP A 148 7.36 -10.39 31.45
C TRP A 148 8.73 -11.02 31.23
N THR A 149 8.74 -12.28 30.81
CA THR A 149 9.96 -13.02 30.47
C THR A 149 9.91 -13.47 29.02
N ASP A 150 11.05 -13.47 28.34
CA ASP A 150 11.17 -14.00 26.97
C ASP A 150 12.60 -14.54 26.72
N GLU A 151 12.71 -15.44 25.76
CA GLU A 151 13.98 -15.98 25.28
C GLU A 151 14.22 -15.49 23.85
N CYS A 152 15.28 -14.71 23.65
CA CYS A 152 15.64 -14.23 22.32
C CYS A 152 16.69 -15.14 21.68
N SER A 153 16.47 -15.51 20.42
CA SER A 153 17.46 -16.23 19.61
C SER A 153 18.01 -15.32 18.52
N VAL A 154 19.33 -15.21 18.46
CA VAL A 154 20.03 -14.48 17.39
C VAL A 154 20.47 -15.49 16.33
N GLU A 155 19.90 -15.37 15.12
CA GLU A 155 20.16 -16.28 13.98
C GLU A 155 21.05 -15.59 12.93
N LEU A 156 22.14 -16.25 12.50
CA LEU A 156 22.95 -15.82 11.35
C LEU A 156 22.20 -16.08 10.02
N GLY A 157 22.15 -15.09 9.12
CA GLY A 157 21.60 -15.25 7.76
C GLY A 157 20.10 -14.94 7.59
N LYS A 158 19.44 -14.33 8.59
CA LYS A 158 18.04 -13.91 8.47
C LYS A 158 17.86 -12.77 7.47
N GLY A 159 17.41 -13.10 6.24
CA GLY A 159 17.31 -12.08 5.19
C GLY A 159 16.49 -12.44 3.95
N LYS A 160 15.57 -13.42 4.00
CA LYS A 160 14.73 -13.73 2.81
C LYS A 160 14.10 -12.44 2.25
N ARG A 161 14.07 -12.24 0.93
CA ARG A 161 13.44 -11.03 0.36
C ARG A 161 11.97 -10.96 0.77
N ARG A 162 11.48 -9.76 1.07
CA ARG A 162 10.06 -9.54 1.34
C ARG A 162 9.30 -9.80 0.05
N GLU A 163 8.25 -10.58 0.14
CA GLU A 163 7.33 -10.72 -0.97
C GLU A 163 6.51 -9.44 -1.16
N TYR A 164 6.03 -9.26 -2.39
CA TYR A 164 5.12 -8.18 -2.72
C TYR A 164 3.73 -8.79 -2.95
N CYS A 165 2.72 -8.11 -2.43
CA CYS A 165 1.32 -8.45 -2.60
C CYS A 165 0.50 -7.24 -3.07
N PHE A 166 -0.55 -7.53 -3.81
CA PHE A 166 -1.50 -6.56 -4.27
C PHE A 166 -2.50 -6.22 -3.17
N ARG A 167 -2.62 -4.94 -2.83
CA ARG A 167 -3.57 -4.44 -1.83
C ARG A 167 -3.89 -2.96 -2.03
N LEU A 168 -4.96 -2.51 -1.40
CA LEU A 168 -5.32 -1.10 -1.27
C LEU A 168 -4.49 -0.48 -0.14
N ASN A 169 -3.45 0.27 -0.49
CA ASN A 169 -2.53 0.80 0.52
C ASN A 169 -3.14 1.94 1.35
N TYR A 170 -4.06 2.72 0.78
CA TYR A 170 -4.71 3.83 1.49
C TYR A 170 -5.61 3.37 2.65
N LEU A 171 -6.06 2.11 2.65
CA LEU A 171 -6.82 1.52 3.76
C LEU A 171 -5.91 0.99 4.90
N ASN A 172 -4.58 1.08 4.75
CA ASN A 172 -3.58 0.60 5.72
C ASN A 172 -3.77 -0.86 6.17
N GLU A 173 -4.34 -1.71 5.30
CA GLU A 173 -4.69 -3.10 5.60
C GLU A 173 -3.50 -4.05 5.63
N LYS A 174 -2.26 -3.55 5.66
CA LYS A 174 -1.02 -4.34 5.55
C LYS A 174 -0.83 -5.42 6.62
N TYR A 175 -1.65 -5.44 7.66
CA TYR A 175 -1.67 -6.44 8.73
C TYR A 175 -2.85 -7.39 8.65
N LYS A 176 -3.75 -7.28 7.66
CA LYS A 176 -4.72 -8.34 7.43
C LYS A 176 -3.99 -9.61 7.00
N LYS A 177 -4.51 -10.77 7.44
CA LYS A 177 -3.86 -12.07 7.25
C LYS A 177 -3.58 -12.38 5.77
N GLU A 178 -4.39 -11.85 4.85
CA GLU A 178 -4.28 -12.07 3.41
C GLU A 178 -3.09 -11.32 2.77
N TYR A 179 -2.52 -10.32 3.45
CA TYR A 179 -1.45 -9.46 2.93
C TYR A 179 -0.12 -9.59 3.67
N VAL A 180 -0.07 -10.47 4.66
CA VAL A 180 1.11 -10.75 5.48
C VAL A 180 1.85 -11.95 4.88
N GLN A 181 3.18 -11.89 4.88
CA GLN A 181 4.04 -13.02 4.56
C GLN A 181 4.33 -13.77 5.87
N PRO A 182 3.66 -14.92 6.14
CA PRO A 182 3.95 -15.69 7.34
C PRO A 182 5.36 -16.29 7.26
N PHE A 183 6.01 -16.44 8.41
CA PHE A 183 7.23 -17.23 8.54
C PHE A 183 7.13 -18.18 9.73
N LYS A 184 7.70 -19.37 9.55
CA LYS A 184 7.97 -20.31 10.65
C LYS A 184 9.38 -20.08 11.17
N LYS A 185 9.61 -20.41 12.44
CA LYS A 185 10.97 -20.39 13.04
C LYS A 185 11.87 -21.31 12.21
N SER A 186 13.05 -20.81 11.83
CA SER A 186 14.00 -21.61 11.07
C SER A 186 14.68 -22.62 12.00
N ARG A 187 15.10 -23.79 11.48
CA ARG A 187 15.87 -24.78 12.26
C ARG A 187 17.39 -24.48 12.26
N GLY A 188 17.78 -23.23 12.04
CA GLY A 188 19.18 -22.83 11.97
C GLY A 188 19.88 -22.84 13.34
N VAL A 189 21.20 -22.76 13.32
CA VAL A 189 22.02 -22.58 14.53
C VAL A 189 21.69 -21.22 15.15
N SER A 190 21.31 -21.22 16.43
CA SER A 190 20.96 -20.02 17.18
C SER A 190 21.66 -19.99 18.53
N VAL A 191 22.11 -18.80 18.95
CA VAL A 191 22.53 -18.55 20.34
C VAL A 191 21.29 -18.11 21.13
N MET A 192 21.09 -18.70 22.32
CA MET A 192 19.99 -18.42 23.22
C MET A 192 20.40 -17.37 24.25
N VAL A 193 19.58 -16.33 24.41
CA VAL A 193 19.73 -15.32 25.47
C VAL A 193 18.42 -15.28 26.25
N TRP A 194 18.53 -15.37 27.58
CA TRP A 194 17.40 -15.24 28.50
C TRP A 194 17.45 -13.87 29.19
N ALA A 195 16.32 -13.20 29.28
CA ALA A 195 16.17 -11.97 30.06
C ALA A 195 14.74 -11.87 30.59
N ALA A 196 14.57 -11.26 31.76
CA ALA A 196 13.29 -10.91 32.33
C ALA A 196 13.24 -9.41 32.59
N ILE A 197 12.05 -8.82 32.48
CA ILE A 197 11.81 -7.42 32.82
C ILE A 197 10.72 -7.38 33.88
N TRP A 198 11.04 -6.72 34.99
CA TRP A 198 10.16 -6.35 36.09
C TRP A 198 10.68 -5.03 36.66
N GLY A 199 9.91 -4.33 37.49
CA GLY A 199 10.45 -3.18 38.22
C GLY A 199 11.72 -3.57 39.00
N ASP A 200 12.69 -2.67 38.97
CA ASP A 200 14.03 -2.64 39.59
C ASP A 200 14.74 -4.02 39.81
N ASP A 201 15.71 -4.29 38.93
CA ASP A 201 16.77 -5.34 38.92
C ASP A 201 16.43 -6.80 38.54
N ILE A 202 17.20 -7.35 37.57
CA ILE A 202 17.30 -8.81 37.27
C ILE A 202 18.69 -9.22 36.70
N GLU A 203 19.18 -10.39 37.15
CA GLU A 203 20.45 -11.09 36.80
C GLU A 203 20.43 -11.93 35.49
N SER A 204 21.62 -12.26 34.95
CA SER A 204 21.81 -13.20 33.81
C SER A 204 23.03 -14.13 33.96
N THR A 205 22.96 -15.36 33.40
CA THR A 205 24.08 -16.34 33.30
C THR A 205 24.15 -17.07 31.93
N PRO A 206 25.33 -17.54 31.45
CA PRO A 206 25.61 -17.62 30.00
C PRO A 206 26.17 -18.98 29.45
N GLY A 207 26.53 -19.03 28.13
CA GLY A 207 27.33 -20.09 27.43
C GLY A 207 28.42 -19.54 26.44
N GLY A 208 29.46 -20.35 26.12
CA GLY A 208 30.91 -20.04 25.85
C GLY A 208 31.44 -19.41 24.52
N GLU A 209 32.49 -18.57 24.66
CA GLU A 209 33.88 -18.62 24.10
C GLU A 209 34.62 -17.47 24.86
N GLU A 210 35.41 -17.82 25.89
CA GLU A 210 35.56 -17.07 27.16
C GLU A 210 35.79 -15.55 27.05
N LYS A 211 36.65 -15.10 26.12
CA LYS A 211 37.08 -13.70 26.02
C LYS A 211 36.07 -12.84 25.25
N VAL A 212 35.59 -13.33 24.11
CA VAL A 212 34.56 -12.65 23.30
C VAL A 212 33.24 -12.63 24.08
N ARG A 213 32.90 -13.73 24.75
CA ARG A 213 31.75 -13.83 25.64
C ARG A 213 31.78 -12.81 26.77
N LYS A 214 32.92 -12.63 27.46
CA LYS A 214 33.01 -11.64 28.55
C LYS A 214 32.77 -10.22 28.05
N VAL A 215 33.41 -9.83 26.94
CA VAL A 215 33.20 -8.50 26.34
C VAL A 215 31.74 -8.30 25.90
N LEU A 216 31.12 -9.34 25.32
CA LEU A 216 29.76 -9.26 24.81
C LEU A 216 28.72 -9.27 25.94
N ILE A 217 28.95 -10.03 27.02
CA ILE A 217 28.12 -9.99 28.24
C ILE A 217 28.24 -8.63 28.92
N GLU A 218 29.45 -8.08 29.07
CA GLU A 218 29.64 -6.78 29.71
C GLU A 218 28.98 -5.67 28.90
N ALA A 219 29.20 -5.66 27.58
CA ALA A 219 28.51 -4.73 26.69
C ALA A 219 26.99 -4.87 26.73
N LEU A 220 26.46 -6.10 26.89
CA LEU A 220 25.03 -6.33 27.06
C LEU A 220 24.51 -5.80 28.40
N LYS A 221 25.25 -6.04 29.50
CA LYS A 221 24.92 -5.50 30.83
C LYS A 221 24.94 -3.98 30.83
N ASP A 222 25.98 -3.37 30.29
CA ASP A 222 26.11 -1.93 30.15
C ASP A 222 24.99 -1.35 29.27
N SER A 223 24.71 -1.98 28.12
CA SER A 223 23.63 -1.55 27.24
C SER A 223 22.26 -1.67 27.90
N TRP A 224 22.07 -2.67 28.75
CA TRP A 224 20.83 -2.89 29.49
C TRP A 224 20.66 -1.89 30.62
N ALA A 225 21.70 -1.69 31.43
CA ALA A 225 21.73 -0.72 32.52
C ALA A 225 21.57 0.73 32.00
N ALA A 226 21.97 1.00 30.76
CA ALA A 226 21.77 2.28 30.09
C ALA A 226 20.31 2.51 29.63
N ILE A 227 19.43 1.50 29.64
CA ILE A 227 18.02 1.68 29.30
C ILE A 227 17.32 2.31 30.51
N PRO A 228 16.72 3.50 30.36
CA PRO A 228 16.08 4.17 31.49
C PRO A 228 14.78 3.45 31.89
N ASP A 229 14.45 3.43 33.18
CA ASP A 229 13.22 2.81 33.70
C ASP A 229 11.94 3.35 33.04
N SER A 230 11.97 4.62 32.65
CA SER A 230 10.91 5.27 31.88
C SER A 230 10.58 4.55 30.56
N TYR A 231 11.57 3.90 29.93
CA TYR A 231 11.37 3.09 28.73
C TYR A 231 10.51 1.85 29.04
N PHE A 232 10.80 1.15 30.13
CA PHE A 232 10.05 -0.03 30.54
C PHE A 232 8.64 0.35 31.03
N ALA A 233 8.49 1.45 31.77
CA ALA A 233 7.20 1.98 32.16
C ALA A 233 6.33 2.38 30.95
N ALA A 234 6.93 2.92 29.89
CA ALA A 234 6.21 3.19 28.64
C ALA A 234 5.77 1.88 27.95
N LEU A 235 6.59 0.83 27.95
CA LEU A 235 6.23 -0.47 27.40
C LEU A 235 5.02 -1.08 28.11
N THR A 236 5.01 -1.09 29.45
CA THR A 236 3.89 -1.64 30.25
C THR A 236 2.61 -0.82 30.08
N THR A 237 2.72 0.50 30.00
CA THR A 237 1.57 1.39 29.76
C THR A 237 0.95 1.17 28.38
N THR A 238 1.78 0.96 27.35
CA THR A 238 1.30 0.75 25.97
C THR A 238 0.70 -0.63 25.69
N VAL A 239 0.82 -1.59 26.62
CA VAL A 239 0.26 -2.95 26.48
C VAL A 239 -1.24 -2.92 26.17
N GLN A 240 -2.00 -2.00 26.77
CA GLN A 240 -3.43 -1.86 26.50
C GLN A 240 -3.74 -1.56 25.03
N HIS A 241 -2.92 -0.72 24.38
CA HIS A 241 -3.07 -0.46 22.94
C HIS A 241 -2.78 -1.71 22.10
N ARG A 242 -1.89 -2.59 22.56
CA ARG A 242 -1.60 -3.87 21.90
C ARG A 242 -2.77 -4.83 22.05
N PHE A 243 -3.32 -4.95 23.26
CA PHE A 243 -4.53 -5.74 23.53
C PHE A 243 -5.69 -5.26 22.68
N LYS A 244 -5.95 -3.95 22.65
CA LYS A 244 -7.00 -3.39 21.80
C LYS A 244 -6.79 -3.72 20.32
N ALA A 245 -5.57 -3.57 19.82
CA ALA A 245 -5.25 -3.92 18.43
C ALA A 245 -5.48 -5.42 18.13
N VAL A 246 -5.16 -6.32 19.05
CA VAL A 246 -5.42 -7.76 18.90
C VAL A 246 -6.93 -8.05 18.97
N GLN A 247 -7.66 -7.36 19.84
CA GLN A 247 -9.13 -7.47 19.93
C GLN A 247 -9.80 -7.07 18.62
N ASP A 248 -9.43 -5.92 18.06
CA ASP A 248 -9.98 -5.38 16.82
C ASP A 248 -9.60 -6.27 15.61
N ALA A 249 -8.40 -6.85 15.63
CA ALA A 249 -7.95 -7.84 14.65
C ALA A 249 -8.52 -9.25 14.88
N LYS A 250 -9.37 -9.47 15.89
CA LYS A 250 -9.92 -10.78 16.27
C LYS A 250 -8.83 -11.85 16.42
N GLY A 251 -7.72 -11.49 17.07
CA GLY A 251 -6.59 -12.39 17.34
C GLY A 251 -5.51 -12.43 16.25
N TRP A 252 -5.80 -11.92 15.05
CA TRP A 252 -4.87 -11.89 13.92
C TRP A 252 -3.79 -10.79 14.07
N TYR A 253 -2.95 -10.64 13.04
CA TYR A 253 -1.77 -9.79 13.09
C TYR A 253 -2.11 -8.33 13.43
N THR A 254 -1.18 -7.71 14.16
CA THR A 254 -1.22 -6.29 14.49
C THR A 254 0.03 -5.58 14.02
N LYS A 255 0.07 -4.25 14.24
CA LYS A 255 1.29 -3.47 13.99
C LYS A 255 2.43 -3.85 14.93
N TYR A 256 2.08 -4.25 16.16
CA TYR A 256 2.99 -4.78 17.18
C TYR A 256 3.37 -6.22 16.83
#